data_AF-A0A431KG19-F1
#
_entry.id   AF-A0A431KG19-F1
#
_cell.length_a   1.000
_cell.length_b   1.000
_cell.length_c   1.000
_cell.angle_alpha   90.00
_cell.angle_beta   90.00
_cell.angle_gamma   90.00
#
_symmetry.space_group_name_H-M   'P 1'
#
loop_
_entity.id
_entity.type
_entity.pdbx_description
1 polymer ?
#
loop_
_entity_poly.entity_id
_entity_poly.type
_entity_poly.pdbx_seq_one_letter_code
_entity_poly.pdbx_strand_id
1 'polypeptide(L)'
;MVVGVDGLSVRAPRWVSSTDIETALRAKERWICAKLVEQRERAQKQLSARIEWREGATVPYLGESVVLVLDPRVSGAVLQAPADKAEPSLPGVAQRTLHVGLPENASPEQIRDAVEAWLQREAIQVFQARVPVYADELGVSVRKVSLSSAKTRWGSASADGSIRLHWRLIHFSRSVIDYVVAHELAHLREMNHSPRFWEVVRSVMPEFDVPRDQLRHAVIPD
;
A
#
# COMPACT_ATOMS: atom_id res chain seq x y z
N MET A 1 4.28 -20.55 17.76
CA MET A 1 3.23 -19.73 18.38
C MET A 1 2.81 -18.69 17.36
N VAL A 2 1.51 -18.56 17.11
CA VAL A 2 0.91 -17.62 16.18
C VAL A 2 -0.14 -16.83 16.95
N VAL A 3 -0.07 -15.50 16.90
CA VAL A 3 -1.05 -14.60 17.51
C VAL A 3 -1.91 -14.05 16.38
N GLY A 4 -3.21 -14.32 16.42
CA GLY A 4 -4.20 -13.79 15.47
C GLY A 4 -5.25 -12.94 16.19
N VAL A 5 -6.17 -12.37 15.41
CA VAL A 5 -7.29 -11.56 15.92
C VAL A 5 -8.17 -12.31 16.91
N ASP A 6 -8.34 -13.62 16.70
CA ASP A 6 -9.16 -14.50 17.54
C ASP A 6 -8.41 -15.07 18.75
N GLY A 7 -7.10 -14.82 18.87
CA GLY A 7 -6.31 -15.26 20.02
C GLY A 7 -4.97 -15.90 19.69
N LEU A 8 -4.47 -16.73 20.61
CA LEU A 8 -3.17 -17.38 20.54
C LEU A 8 -3.28 -18.86 20.11
N SER A 9 -2.55 -19.25 19.08
CA SER A 9 -2.36 -20.66 18.70
C SER A 9 -0.92 -21.10 18.95
N VAL A 10 -0.74 -22.21 19.68
CA VAL A 10 0.58 -22.76 20.03
C VAL A 10 0.71 -24.15 19.40
N ARG A 11 1.82 -24.39 18.71
CA ARG A 11 2.20 -25.71 18.19
C ARG A 11 3.47 -26.14 18.89
N ALA A 12 3.47 -27.33 19.47
CA ALA A 12 4.61 -27.92 20.18
C ALA A 12 4.76 -29.42 19.81
N PRO A 13 5.98 -29.98 19.84
CA PRO A 13 6.19 -31.41 19.66
C PRO A 13 5.47 -32.25 20.71
N ARG A 14 5.09 -33.48 20.37
CA ARG A 14 4.25 -34.35 21.22
C ARG A 14 4.90 -34.75 22.56
N TRP A 15 6.22 -34.64 22.67
CA TRP A 15 6.98 -34.98 23.88
C TRP A 15 7.13 -33.82 24.87
N VAL A 16 6.73 -32.60 24.50
CA VAL A 16 6.79 -31.44 25.39
C VAL A 16 5.58 -31.46 26.32
N SER A 17 5.81 -31.32 27.62
CA SER A 17 4.72 -31.30 28.60
C SER A 17 3.90 -30.02 28.51
N SER A 18 2.65 -30.07 28.97
CA SER A 18 1.81 -28.86 29.11
C SER A 18 2.47 -27.83 30.03
N THR A 19 3.16 -28.28 31.08
CA THR A 19 3.88 -27.42 32.04
C THR A 19 5.02 -26.65 31.37
N ASP A 20 5.77 -27.28 30.48
CA ASP A 20 6.85 -26.62 29.73
C ASP A 20 6.27 -25.59 28.73
N ILE A 21 5.14 -25.93 28.10
CA ILE A 21 4.41 -25.01 27.22
C ILE A 21 3.93 -23.79 28.02
N GLU A 22 3.30 -24.00 29.18
CA GLU A 22 2.82 -22.92 30.05
C GLU A 22 3.97 -22.04 30.55
N THR A 23 5.09 -22.64 30.94
CA THR A 23 6.29 -21.91 31.36
C THR A 23 6.80 -21.01 30.23
N ALA A 24 6.87 -21.54 29.01
CA ALA A 24 7.25 -20.76 27.83
C ALA A 24 6.25 -19.64 27.49
N LEU A 25 4.95 -19.88 27.74
CA LEU A 25 3.90 -18.87 27.55
C LEU A 25 4.00 -17.75 28.59
N ARG A 26 4.15 -18.08 29.87
CA ARG A 26 4.35 -17.10 30.96
C ARG A 26 5.58 -16.25 30.73
N ALA A 27 6.69 -16.87 30.31
CA ALA A 27 7.91 -16.14 29.95
C ALA A 27 7.70 -15.14 28.79
N LYS A 28 6.71 -15.37 27.92
CA LYS A 28 6.37 -14.51 26.78
C LYS A 28 5.07 -13.73 26.96
N GLU A 29 4.47 -13.72 28.14
CA GLU A 29 3.13 -13.16 28.40
C GLU A 29 3.02 -11.71 27.93
N ARG A 30 3.98 -10.86 28.31
CA ARG A 30 4.00 -9.45 27.89
C ARG A 30 4.04 -9.29 26.38
N TRP A 31 4.84 -10.11 25.69
CA TRP A 31 4.94 -10.10 24.23
C TRP A 31 3.65 -10.60 23.57
N ILE A 32 3.03 -11.65 24.11
CA ILE A 32 1.76 -12.21 23.61
C ILE A 32 0.65 -11.16 23.73
N CYS A 33 0.48 -10.55 24.91
CA CYS A 33 -0.53 -9.53 25.16
C CYS A 33 -0.33 -8.31 24.25
N ALA A 34 0.91 -7.82 24.12
CA ALA A 34 1.23 -6.72 23.19
C ALA A 34 0.86 -7.07 21.75
N LYS A 35 1.19 -8.30 21.30
CA LYS A 35 0.83 -8.75 19.94
C LYS A 35 -0.67 -8.92 19.73
N LEU A 36 -1.43 -9.34 20.74
CA LEU A 36 -2.90 -9.41 20.66
C LEU A 36 -3.53 -8.03 20.48
N VAL A 37 -3.04 -7.03 21.22
CA VAL A 37 -3.49 -5.63 21.05
C VAL A 37 -3.15 -5.13 19.66
N GLU A 38 -1.90 -5.30 19.20
CA GLU A 38 -1.46 -4.89 17.86
C GLU A 38 -2.32 -5.54 16.75
N GLN A 39 -2.64 -6.83 16.86
CA GLN A 39 -3.48 -7.53 15.88
C GLN A 39 -4.92 -7.00 15.87
N ARG A 40 -5.51 -6.73 17.04
CA ARG A 40 -6.85 -6.14 17.14
C ARG A 40 -6.90 -4.73 16.57
N GLU A 41 -5.93 -3.88 16.92
CA GLU A 41 -5.83 -2.51 16.39
C GLU A 41 -5.66 -2.52 14.87
N ARG A 42 -4.82 -3.41 14.34
CA ARG A 42 -4.64 -3.56 12.89
C ARG A 42 -5.93 -4.01 12.21
N ALA A 43 -6.65 -4.97 12.78
CA ALA A 43 -7.93 -5.44 12.24
C ALA A 43 -9.00 -4.35 12.27
N GLN A 44 -9.08 -3.59 13.36
CA GLN A 44 -10.01 -2.46 13.47
C GLN A 44 -9.69 -1.38 12.43
N LYS A 45 -8.40 -1.02 12.26
CA LYS A 45 -7.97 -0.09 11.21
C LYS A 45 -8.33 -0.62 9.82
N GLN A 46 -8.20 -1.92 9.58
CA GLN A 46 -8.56 -2.53 8.30
C GLN A 46 -10.07 -2.52 8.03
N LEU A 47 -10.90 -2.77 9.05
CA LEU A 47 -12.34 -2.60 8.93
C LEU A 47 -12.74 -1.15 8.63
N SER A 48 -12.13 -0.17 9.31
CA SER A 48 -12.39 1.25 9.05
C SER A 48 -11.85 1.75 7.71
N ALA A 49 -10.89 1.06 7.12
CA ALA A 49 -10.30 1.41 5.83
C ALA A 49 -11.06 0.78 4.64
N ARG A 50 -12.06 -0.07 4.88
CA ARG A 50 -12.86 -0.67 3.81
C ARG A 50 -13.62 0.40 3.05
N ILE A 51 -13.58 0.29 1.72
CA ILE A 51 -14.30 1.23 0.85
C ILE A 51 -15.71 0.70 0.66
N GLU A 52 -16.70 1.46 1.13
CA GLU A 52 -18.08 1.24 0.74
C GLU A 52 -18.26 1.75 -0.69
N TRP A 53 -18.22 0.84 -1.69
CA TRP A 53 -18.30 1.20 -3.10
C TRP A 53 -19.69 1.72 -3.48
N ARG A 54 -19.85 3.05 -3.49
CA ARG A 54 -21.07 3.78 -3.85
C ARG A 54 -20.75 5.20 -4.32
N GLU A 55 -21.76 5.90 -4.84
CA GLU A 55 -21.71 7.35 -5.07
C GLU A 55 -21.25 8.10 -3.80
N GLY A 56 -20.34 9.06 -3.96
CA GLY A 56 -19.78 9.85 -2.86
C GLY A 56 -18.79 9.11 -1.96
N ALA A 57 -18.46 7.84 -2.25
CA ALA A 57 -17.43 7.14 -1.50
C ALA A 57 -16.06 7.82 -1.67
N THR A 58 -15.20 7.68 -0.65
CA THR A 58 -13.86 8.26 -0.68
C THR A 58 -12.81 7.18 -0.89
N VAL A 59 -11.91 7.40 -1.83
CA VAL A 59 -10.80 6.49 -2.14
C VAL A 59 -9.48 7.21 -1.90
N PRO A 60 -8.50 6.58 -1.21
CA PRO A 60 -7.16 7.14 -1.10
C PRO A 60 -6.43 7.11 -2.46
N TYR A 61 -5.81 8.21 -2.85
CA TYR A 61 -5.04 8.33 -4.08
C TYR A 61 -3.87 9.31 -3.88
N LEU A 62 -2.65 8.81 -4.06
CA LEU A 62 -1.40 9.55 -3.90
C LEU A 62 -1.24 10.26 -2.55
N GLY A 63 -1.78 9.68 -1.47
CA GLY A 63 -1.76 10.24 -0.12
C GLY A 63 -2.86 11.28 0.15
N GLU A 64 -3.73 11.54 -0.82
CA GLU A 64 -4.92 12.38 -0.68
C GLU A 64 -6.19 11.53 -0.80
N SER A 65 -7.34 12.17 -0.58
CA SER A 65 -8.67 11.55 -0.73
C SER A 65 -9.35 12.06 -2.00
N VAL A 66 -9.87 11.14 -2.81
CA VAL A 66 -10.72 11.46 -3.98
C VAL A 66 -12.15 10.98 -3.73
N VAL A 67 -13.13 11.79 -4.08
CA VAL A 67 -14.56 11.46 -3.97
C VAL A 67 -15.05 10.86 -5.29
N LEU A 68 -15.73 9.72 -5.22
CA LEU A 68 -16.31 9.06 -6.39
C LEU A 68 -17.61 9.76 -6.82
N VAL A 69 -17.71 10.04 -8.11
CA VAL A 69 -18.91 10.58 -8.76
C VAL A 69 -19.25 9.70 -9.95
N LEU A 70 -20.43 9.10 -9.97
CA LEU A 70 -20.95 8.35 -11.11
C LEU A 70 -21.44 9.35 -12.16
N ASP A 71 -20.86 9.29 -13.35
CA ASP A 71 -21.19 10.21 -14.44
C ASP A 71 -21.37 9.42 -15.74
N PRO A 72 -22.61 9.12 -16.17
CA PRO A 72 -22.87 8.35 -17.39
C PRO A 72 -22.36 9.01 -18.67
N ARG A 73 -21.97 10.29 -18.60
CA ARG A 73 -21.52 11.08 -19.76
C ARG A 73 -20.02 10.93 -20.01
N VAL A 74 -19.25 10.45 -19.03
CA VAL A 74 -17.81 10.22 -19.21
C VAL A 74 -17.56 8.78 -19.63
N SER A 75 -16.53 8.58 -20.46
CA SER A 75 -16.07 7.24 -20.81
C SER A 75 -14.89 6.86 -19.92
N GLY A 76 -14.96 5.70 -19.25
CA GLY A 76 -13.92 5.25 -18.33
C GLY A 76 -13.98 5.99 -17.00
N ALA A 77 -12.83 6.32 -16.41
CA ALA A 77 -12.77 7.12 -15.19
C ALA A 77 -11.77 8.28 -15.35
N VAL A 78 -12.19 9.47 -14.94
CA VAL A 78 -11.44 10.72 -15.16
C VAL A 78 -11.35 11.48 -13.85
N LEU A 79 -10.12 11.74 -13.41
CA LEU A 79 -9.85 12.57 -12.24
C LEU A 79 -10.00 14.03 -12.63
N GLN A 80 -10.84 14.76 -11.90
CA GLN A 80 -11.01 16.19 -12.07
C GLN A 80 -10.31 16.92 -10.92
N ALA A 81 -9.64 18.01 -11.28
CA ALA A 81 -9.14 18.96 -10.31
C ALA A 81 -10.33 19.58 -9.55
N PRO A 82 -10.12 20.03 -8.31
CA PRO A 82 -11.16 20.75 -7.58
C PRO A 82 -11.63 21.92 -8.45
N ALA A 83 -12.95 22.00 -8.70
CA ALA A 83 -13.47 23.11 -9.48
C ALA A 83 -13.16 24.42 -8.76
N ASP A 84 -12.55 25.39 -9.44
CA ASP A 84 -12.38 26.78 -8.96
C ASP A 84 -13.73 27.47 -8.60
N LYS A 85 -14.86 26.78 -8.82
CA LYS A 85 -16.23 27.29 -8.67
C LYS A 85 -17.20 26.33 -7.95
N ALA A 86 -16.73 25.34 -7.20
CA ALA A 86 -17.65 24.61 -6.32
C ALA A 86 -18.08 25.55 -5.18
N GLU A 87 -19.40 25.73 -5.01
CA GLU A 87 -19.94 26.38 -3.82
C GLU A 87 -19.30 25.79 -2.55
N PRO A 88 -19.04 26.60 -1.52
CA PRO A 88 -18.13 26.23 -0.43
C PRO A 88 -18.71 25.08 0.41
N SER A 89 -18.46 23.85 -0.02
CA SER A 89 -18.46 22.65 0.80
C SER A 89 -17.32 22.78 1.79
N LEU A 90 -17.56 23.47 2.91
CA LEU A 90 -16.61 23.77 3.99
C LEU A 90 -15.31 24.48 3.52
N PRO A 91 -15.01 25.71 3.98
CA PRO A 91 -13.77 26.38 3.62
C PRO A 91 -12.54 25.54 4.01
N GLY A 92 -11.72 25.16 3.03
CA GLY A 92 -10.38 24.61 3.25
C GLY A 92 -10.06 23.22 2.70
N VAL A 93 -11.00 22.48 2.10
CA VAL A 93 -10.70 21.18 1.48
C VAL A 93 -11.14 21.19 0.01
N ALA A 94 -10.23 21.55 -0.87
CA ALA A 94 -10.41 21.37 -2.30
C ALA A 94 -10.48 19.86 -2.60
N GLN A 95 -11.69 19.29 -2.63
CA GLN A 95 -11.88 17.86 -2.87
C GLN A 95 -11.71 17.55 -4.35
N ARG A 96 -10.76 16.65 -4.67
CA ARG A 96 -10.64 16.07 -5.99
C ARG A 96 -11.77 15.06 -6.21
N THR A 97 -12.38 15.07 -7.38
CA THR A 97 -13.44 14.12 -7.74
C THR A 97 -12.96 13.17 -8.83
N LEU A 98 -13.29 11.89 -8.69
CA LEU A 98 -13.09 10.88 -9.72
C LEU A 98 -14.44 10.59 -10.37
N HIS A 99 -14.62 11.06 -11.59
CA HIS A 99 -15.83 10.83 -12.36
C HIS A 99 -15.72 9.46 -13.05
N VAL A 100 -16.64 8.55 -12.72
CA VAL A 100 -16.65 7.17 -13.21
C VAL A 100 -17.83 6.99 -14.16
N GLY A 101 -17.52 6.58 -15.39
CA GLY A 101 -18.43 6.37 -16.50
C GLY A 101 -19.36 5.17 -16.31
N LEU A 102 -20.30 5.30 -15.39
CA LEU A 102 -21.26 4.28 -14.99
C LEU A 102 -22.64 4.92 -14.77
N PRO A 103 -23.73 4.14 -14.94
CA PRO A 103 -25.06 4.62 -14.60
C PRO A 103 -25.21 4.81 -13.08
N GLU A 104 -26.10 5.71 -12.66
CA GLU A 104 -26.33 6.02 -11.23
C GLU A 104 -26.78 4.80 -10.41
N ASN A 105 -27.35 3.78 -11.05
CA ASN A 105 -27.78 2.53 -10.43
C ASN A 105 -26.75 1.40 -10.53
N ALA A 106 -25.48 1.71 -10.85
CA ALA A 106 -24.41 0.73 -10.91
C ALA A 106 -24.23 0.01 -9.57
N SER A 107 -23.95 -1.29 -9.61
CA SER A 107 -23.71 -2.07 -8.40
C SER A 107 -22.37 -1.72 -7.76
N PRO A 108 -22.20 -1.93 -6.44
CA PRO A 108 -20.92 -1.75 -5.76
C PRO A 108 -19.73 -2.47 -6.44
N GLU A 109 -19.96 -3.66 -6.99
CA GLU A 109 -18.95 -4.42 -7.72
C GLU A 109 -18.54 -3.74 -9.01
N GLN A 110 -19.50 -3.18 -9.77
CA GLN A 110 -19.20 -2.45 -11.01
C GLN A 110 -18.38 -1.18 -10.71
N ILE A 111 -18.72 -0.47 -9.64
CA ILE A 111 -17.99 0.71 -9.18
C ILE A 111 -16.57 0.33 -8.78
N ARG A 112 -16.41 -0.70 -7.92
CA ARG A 112 -15.10 -1.22 -7.52
C ARG A 112 -14.25 -1.56 -8.74
N ASP A 113 -14.75 -2.38 -9.65
CA ASP A 113 -13.98 -2.89 -10.78
C ASP A 113 -13.53 -1.76 -11.71
N ALA A 114 -14.40 -0.77 -11.95
CA ALA A 114 -14.07 0.41 -12.74
C ALA A 114 -13.00 1.29 -12.07
N VAL A 115 -13.11 1.51 -10.76
CA VAL A 115 -12.15 2.32 -10.00
C VAL A 115 -10.82 1.60 -9.83
N GLU A 116 -10.81 0.30 -9.51
CA GLU A 116 -9.57 -0.49 -9.42
C GLU A 116 -8.85 -0.55 -10.77
N ALA A 117 -9.58 -0.70 -11.88
CA ALA A 117 -8.99 -0.66 -13.21
C ALA A 117 -8.34 0.71 -13.50
N TRP A 118 -8.98 1.80 -13.06
CA TRP A 118 -8.38 3.14 -13.13
C TRP A 118 -7.14 3.27 -12.26
N LEU A 119 -7.21 2.89 -10.99
CA LEU A 119 -6.08 2.92 -10.05
C LEU A 119 -4.87 2.13 -10.56
N GLN A 120 -5.08 0.98 -11.18
CA GLN A 120 -4.00 0.19 -11.78
C GLN A 120 -3.36 0.92 -12.96
N ARG A 121 -4.14 1.58 -13.83
CA ARG A 121 -3.60 2.40 -14.94
C ARG A 121 -2.77 3.57 -14.41
N GLU A 122 -3.27 4.25 -13.39
CA GLU A 122 -2.53 5.35 -12.75
C GLU A 122 -1.26 4.84 -12.08
N ALA A 123 -1.33 3.72 -11.35
CA ALA A 123 -0.18 3.11 -10.68
C ALA A 123 0.95 2.82 -11.67
N ILE A 124 0.66 2.19 -12.81
CA ILE A 124 1.72 1.86 -13.77
C ILE A 124 2.32 3.12 -14.40
N GLN A 125 1.53 4.16 -14.68
CA GLN A 125 2.03 5.43 -15.20
C GLN A 125 2.96 6.12 -14.19
N VAL A 126 2.54 6.20 -12.92
CA VAL A 126 3.37 6.76 -11.84
C VAL A 126 4.67 5.97 -11.70
N PHE A 127 4.61 4.64 -11.67
CA PHE A 127 5.81 3.83 -11.52
C PHE A 127 6.77 4.00 -12.71
N GLN A 128 6.25 4.04 -13.94
CA GLN A 128 7.05 4.27 -15.14
C GLN A 128 7.70 5.66 -15.16
N ALA A 129 7.10 6.65 -14.50
CA ALA A 129 7.69 7.98 -14.35
C ALA A 129 8.74 8.04 -13.22
N ARG A 130 8.54 7.30 -12.12
CA ARG A 130 9.43 7.37 -10.95
C ARG A 130 10.64 6.46 -11.05
N VAL A 131 10.51 5.28 -11.64
CA VAL A 131 11.60 4.30 -11.76
C VAL A 131 12.84 4.87 -12.48
N PRO A 132 12.72 5.58 -13.62
CA PRO A 132 13.89 6.15 -14.31
C PRO A 132 14.69 7.13 -13.44
N VAL A 133 14.01 7.97 -12.66
CA VAL A 133 14.66 8.98 -11.79
C VAL A 133 15.67 8.32 -10.86
N TYR A 134 15.25 7.28 -10.13
CA TYR A 134 16.12 6.58 -9.19
C TYR A 134 17.06 5.59 -9.86
N ALA A 135 16.70 5.07 -11.04
CA ALA A 135 17.59 4.21 -11.82
C ALA A 135 18.82 4.98 -12.30
N ASP A 136 18.61 6.22 -12.76
CA ASP A 136 19.67 7.12 -13.21
C ASP A 136 20.57 7.53 -12.03
N GLU A 137 20.00 7.92 -10.89
CA GLU A 137 20.76 8.26 -9.68
C GLU A 137 21.61 7.08 -9.16
N LEU A 138 21.07 5.85 -9.23
CA LEU A 138 21.78 4.63 -8.83
C LEU A 138 22.71 4.08 -9.92
N GLY A 139 22.68 4.63 -11.14
CA GLY A 139 23.40 4.12 -12.31
C GLY A 139 23.08 2.67 -12.66
N VAL A 140 21.82 2.25 -12.54
CA VAL A 140 21.36 0.88 -12.83
C VAL A 140 20.43 0.87 -14.05
N SER A 141 20.42 -0.24 -14.79
CA SER A 141 19.54 -0.39 -15.95
C SER A 141 18.29 -1.19 -15.58
N VAL A 142 17.11 -0.64 -15.93
CA VAL A 142 15.82 -1.31 -15.75
C VAL A 142 15.33 -1.81 -17.10
N ARG A 143 14.96 -3.09 -17.15
CA ARG A 143 14.44 -3.74 -18.36
C ARG A 143 12.94 -3.52 -18.53
N LYS A 144 12.19 -3.68 -17.43
CA LYS A 144 10.72 -3.53 -17.44
C LYS A 144 10.19 -3.19 -16.07
N VAL A 145 9.09 -2.45 -16.06
CA VAL A 145 8.28 -2.16 -14.88
C VAL A 145 6.89 -2.77 -15.09
N SER A 146 6.39 -3.52 -14.12
CA SER A 146 5.05 -4.11 -14.18
C SER A 146 4.34 -4.09 -12.83
N LEU A 147 3.01 -4.13 -12.85
CA LEU A 147 2.21 -4.21 -11.64
C LEU A 147 2.28 -5.59 -10.98
N SER A 148 2.04 -5.61 -9.68
CA SER A 148 1.83 -6.80 -8.86
C SER A 148 0.60 -6.62 -7.96
N SER A 149 0.02 -7.74 -7.55
CA SER A 149 -1.03 -7.85 -6.53
C SER A 149 -0.60 -8.81 -5.40
N ALA A 150 0.71 -8.96 -5.19
CA ALA A 150 1.27 -9.89 -4.21
C ALA A 150 0.92 -9.49 -2.76
N LYS A 151 0.31 -10.39 -2.00
CA LYS A 151 -0.21 -10.10 -0.65
C LYS A 151 0.87 -9.78 0.41
N THR A 152 2.12 -10.16 0.18
CA THR A 152 3.17 -10.17 1.21
C THR A 152 4.30 -9.18 0.97
N ARG A 153 4.30 -8.46 -0.16
CA ARG A 153 5.39 -7.55 -0.53
C ARG A 153 4.91 -6.39 -1.38
N TRP A 154 5.56 -5.25 -1.20
CA TRP A 154 5.29 -4.01 -1.94
C TRP A 154 5.98 -3.96 -3.30
N GLY A 155 7.07 -4.71 -3.47
CA GLY A 155 7.78 -4.80 -4.73
C GLY A 155 8.65 -6.04 -4.83
N SER A 156 9.30 -6.17 -5.98
CA SER A 156 10.41 -7.09 -6.19
C SER A 156 11.26 -6.63 -7.37
N ALA A 157 12.57 -6.69 -7.23
CA ALA A 157 13.52 -6.62 -8.34
C ALA A 157 14.13 -7.99 -8.65
N SER A 158 14.52 -8.18 -9.90
CA SER A 158 15.29 -9.35 -10.36
C SER A 158 16.59 -8.87 -10.99
N ALA A 159 17.64 -9.69 -10.93
CA ALA A 159 18.96 -9.35 -11.47
C ALA A 159 18.96 -8.96 -12.96
N ASP A 160 17.93 -9.37 -13.72
CA ASP A 160 17.75 -9.01 -15.14
C ASP A 160 17.17 -7.59 -15.35
N GLY A 161 17.00 -6.80 -14.29
CA GLY A 161 16.42 -5.47 -14.33
C GLY A 161 14.89 -5.47 -14.41
N SER A 162 14.21 -6.59 -14.16
CA SER A 162 12.75 -6.62 -14.07
C SER A 162 12.27 -6.14 -12.69
N ILE A 163 11.50 -5.06 -12.68
CA ILE A 163 10.91 -4.47 -11.47
C ILE A 163 9.40 -4.73 -11.46
N ARG A 164 8.89 -5.27 -10.34
CA ARG A 164 7.45 -5.38 -10.09
C ARG A 164 7.08 -4.58 -8.86
N LEU A 165 6.03 -3.78 -8.95
CA LEU A 165 5.55 -2.94 -7.86
C LEU A 165 4.07 -3.19 -7.61
N HIS A 166 3.67 -3.25 -6.35
CA HIS A 166 2.29 -3.52 -5.97
C HIS A 166 1.40 -2.32 -6.34
N TRP A 167 0.32 -2.55 -7.10
CA TRP A 167 -0.50 -1.43 -7.62
C TRP A 167 -1.13 -0.58 -6.50
N ARG A 168 -1.53 -1.21 -5.40
CA ARG A 168 -2.05 -0.53 -4.19
C ARG A 168 -1.07 0.48 -3.55
N LEU A 169 0.19 0.56 -3.99
CA LEU A 169 1.07 1.68 -3.61
C LEU A 169 0.49 3.04 -4.02
N ILE A 170 -0.39 3.08 -5.03
CA ILE A 170 -1.07 4.30 -5.47
C ILE A 170 -1.96 4.92 -4.39
N HIS A 171 -2.32 4.20 -3.33
CA HIS A 171 -3.06 4.74 -2.19
C HIS A 171 -2.19 5.58 -1.25
N PHE A 172 -0.87 5.45 -1.32
CA PHE A 172 0.07 6.14 -0.44
C PHE A 172 0.65 7.38 -1.11
N SER A 173 1.28 8.24 -0.32
CA SER A 173 1.97 9.43 -0.83
C SER A 173 3.06 9.06 -1.83
N ARG A 174 3.41 10.02 -2.69
CA ARG A 174 4.53 9.87 -3.63
C ARG A 174 5.85 9.50 -2.92
N SER A 175 6.10 10.02 -1.73
CA SER A 175 7.29 9.67 -0.94
C SER A 175 7.35 8.20 -0.54
N VAL A 176 6.21 7.56 -0.28
CA VAL A 176 6.15 6.12 -0.01
C VAL A 176 6.41 5.31 -1.27
N ILE A 177 5.83 5.73 -2.41
CA ILE A 177 6.08 5.11 -3.71
C ILE A 177 7.57 5.17 -4.05
N ASP A 178 8.16 6.35 -3.92
CA ASP A 178 9.57 6.63 -4.18
C ASP A 178 10.50 5.78 -3.31
N TYR A 179 10.17 5.62 -2.04
CA TYR A 179 10.90 4.72 -1.16
C TYR A 179 10.88 3.27 -1.65
N VAL A 180 9.72 2.74 -2.04
CA VAL A 180 9.66 1.37 -2.56
C VAL A 180 10.41 1.25 -3.88
N VAL A 181 10.30 2.23 -4.77
CA VAL A 181 11.08 2.26 -6.02
C VAL A 181 12.58 2.22 -5.73
N ALA A 182 13.09 3.12 -4.87
CA ALA A 182 14.50 3.15 -4.49
C ALA A 182 14.94 1.83 -3.83
N HIS A 183 14.11 1.24 -2.97
CA HIS A 183 14.36 -0.05 -2.32
C HIS A 183 14.52 -1.18 -3.35
N GLU A 184 13.59 -1.30 -4.29
CA GLU A 184 13.65 -2.34 -5.31
C GLU A 184 14.85 -2.12 -6.26
N LEU A 185 15.16 -0.88 -6.63
CA LEU A 185 16.31 -0.61 -7.50
C LEU A 185 17.65 -0.83 -6.80
N ALA A 186 17.73 -0.58 -5.49
CA ALA A 186 18.91 -0.90 -4.69
C ALA A 186 19.24 -2.39 -4.72
N HIS A 187 18.24 -3.27 -4.89
CA HIS A 187 18.49 -4.71 -5.06
C HIS A 187 19.30 -5.04 -6.32
N LEU A 188 19.27 -4.20 -7.37
CA LEU A 188 20.11 -4.39 -8.55
C LEU A 188 21.61 -4.17 -8.26
N ARG A 189 21.95 -3.51 -7.15
CA ARG A 189 23.33 -3.36 -6.65
C ARG A 189 23.64 -4.39 -5.56
N GLU A 190 22.73 -4.57 -4.60
CA GLU A 190 22.93 -5.43 -3.43
C GLU A 190 21.68 -6.27 -3.15
N MET A 191 21.76 -7.58 -3.39
CA MET A 191 20.59 -8.47 -3.35
C MET A 191 20.08 -8.81 -1.94
N ASN A 192 20.85 -8.48 -0.89
CA ASN A 192 20.49 -8.73 0.50
C ASN A 192 20.34 -7.41 1.27
N HIS A 193 19.51 -7.36 2.32
CA HIS A 193 19.32 -6.16 3.16
C HIS A 193 20.48 -5.90 4.14
N SER A 194 21.73 -6.10 3.69
CA SER A 194 22.95 -5.82 4.46
C SER A 194 23.14 -4.32 4.71
N PRO A 195 24.09 -3.90 5.57
CA PRO A 195 24.43 -2.49 5.74
C PRO A 195 24.72 -1.77 4.41
N ARG A 196 25.41 -2.44 3.47
CA ARG A 196 25.69 -1.90 2.12
C ARG A 196 24.43 -1.61 1.33
N PHE A 197 23.43 -2.48 1.39
CA PHE A 197 22.13 -2.21 0.76
C PHE A 197 21.49 -0.93 1.30
N TRP A 198 21.51 -0.74 2.63
CA TRP A 198 20.93 0.45 3.24
C TRP A 198 21.75 1.72 2.95
N GLU A 199 23.06 1.60 2.74
CA GLU A 199 23.90 2.69 2.22
C GLU A 199 23.48 3.08 0.81
N VAL A 200 23.22 2.10 -0.07
CA VAL A 200 22.71 2.34 -1.43
C VAL A 200 21.36 3.05 -1.39
N VAL A 201 20.40 2.58 -0.60
CA VAL A 201 19.09 3.26 -0.45
C VAL A 201 19.27 4.69 0.09
N ARG A 202 20.10 4.88 1.12
CA ARG A 202 20.36 6.19 1.73
C ARG A 202 21.02 7.17 0.75
N SER A 203 21.83 6.67 -0.19
CA SER A 203 22.54 7.52 -1.16
C SER A 203 21.62 8.30 -2.09
N VAL A 204 20.42 7.76 -2.37
CA VAL A 204 19.41 8.38 -3.24
C VAL A 204 18.18 8.86 -2.48
N MET A 205 17.95 8.36 -1.27
CA MET A 205 16.84 8.79 -0.42
C MET A 205 17.26 8.88 1.05
N PRO A 206 17.92 9.98 1.48
CA PRO A 206 18.47 10.09 2.83
C PRO A 206 17.44 9.94 3.95
N GLU A 207 16.19 10.37 3.71
CA GLU A 207 15.09 10.38 4.68
C GLU A 207 14.14 9.17 4.55
N PHE A 208 14.62 8.05 4.02
CA PHE A 208 13.80 6.86 3.75
C PHE A 208 13.14 6.23 5.00
N ASP A 209 13.63 6.54 6.20
CA ASP A 209 13.15 5.96 7.45
C ASP A 209 11.67 6.30 7.72
N VAL A 210 11.20 7.49 7.33
CA VAL A 210 9.80 7.93 7.47
C VAL A 210 8.84 7.09 6.59
N PRO A 211 8.99 7.05 5.25
CA PRO A 211 8.10 6.24 4.40
C PRO A 211 8.23 4.74 4.69
N ARG A 212 9.41 4.25 5.11
CA ARG A 212 9.60 2.88 5.56
C ARG A 212 8.74 2.56 6.78
N ASP A 213 8.62 3.49 7.72
CA ASP A 213 7.79 3.29 8.91
C ASP A 213 6.30 3.32 8.59
N GLN A 214 5.88 4.19 7.68
CA GLN A 214 4.50 4.23 7.19
C GLN A 214 4.07 2.87 6.61
N LEU A 215 4.93 2.22 5.81
CA LEU A 215 4.62 0.90 5.23
C LEU A 215 4.53 -0.24 6.25
N ARG A 216 5.20 -0.14 7.41
CA ARG A 216 5.08 -1.15 8.48
C ARG A 216 3.68 -1.15 9.10
N HIS A 217 3.09 0.03 9.20
CA HIS A 217 1.78 0.27 9.80
C HIS A 217 0.67 0.44 8.74
N ALA A 218 1.01 0.29 7.47
CA ALA A 218 0.10 0.46 6.36
C ALA A 218 -1.06 -0.54 6.44
N VAL A 219 -2.26 0.01 6.32
CA VAL A 219 -3.49 -0.72 6.10
C VAL A 219 -3.93 -0.38 4.69
N ILE A 220 -4.15 -1.41 3.88
CA ILE A 220 -4.62 -1.21 2.52
C ILE A 220 -6.15 -1.25 2.56
N PRO A 221 -6.83 -0.24 1.99
CA PRO A 221 -8.25 -0.34 1.74
C PRO A 221 -8.58 -1.62 0.96
N ASP A 222 -9.61 -2.33 1.44
CA ASP A 222 -10.22 -3.48 0.76
C ASP A 222 -11.62 -3.09 0.26
#